data_AF-A0A2V9QFM2-F1
#
_entry.id   AF-A0A2V9QFM2-F1
#
_cell.length_a   1.000
_cell.length_b   1.000
_cell.length_c   1.000
_cell.angle_alpha   90.00
_cell.angle_beta   90.00
_cell.angle_gamma   90.00
#
_symmetry.space_group_name_H-M   'P 1'
#
loop_
_entity.id
_entity.type
_entity.pdbx_description
1 polymer ?
#
loop_
_entity_poly.entity_id
_entity_poly.type
_entity_poly.pdbx_seq_one_letter_code
_entity_poly.pdbx_strand_id
1 'polypeptide(L)'
;MPGTGRASIAVAVAFAVIVFCCGSRRLNSQAEADWAWTNKQFGPILDTLMPLERSGGVYVSYRANRDYVTSIPEYYFIIGREPNENGYGLHPYLSAHVRVAEPVSIYDQLMAIHREEPAAQDTTSIQKRVKLQSADFTEMNCPAIKNQMEKLKKLTAK
;
A
#
# COMPACT_ATOMS: atom_id res chain seq x y z
N MET A 1 -11.41 -56.68 43.87
CA MET A 1 -12.41 -55.83 43.16
C MET A 1 -13.34 -55.22 44.20
N PRO A 2 -13.86 -53.98 44.07
CA PRO A 2 -13.54 -52.88 43.14
C PRO A 2 -13.25 -51.55 43.88
N GLY A 3 -12.69 -50.54 43.19
CA GLY A 3 -12.58 -49.19 43.78
C GLY A 3 -11.68 -48.18 43.09
N THR A 4 -10.98 -48.55 42.01
CA THR A 4 -10.03 -47.67 41.30
C THR A 4 -10.59 -47.08 40.00
N GLY A 5 -11.92 -46.97 39.87
CA GLY A 5 -12.56 -46.49 38.64
C GLY A 5 -13.03 -45.03 38.65
N ARG A 6 -13.22 -44.42 39.84
CA ARG A 6 -13.87 -43.10 39.94
C ARG A 6 -12.92 -41.91 39.80
N ALA A 7 -11.67 -42.04 40.24
CA ALA A 7 -10.69 -40.96 40.17
C ALA A 7 -10.22 -40.71 38.72
N SER A 8 -10.03 -41.76 37.92
CA SER A 8 -9.53 -41.66 36.55
C SER A 8 -10.54 -41.02 35.59
N ILE A 9 -11.85 -41.19 35.83
CA ILE A 9 -12.91 -40.58 35.01
C ILE A 9 -12.99 -39.08 35.29
N ALA A 10 -12.88 -38.66 36.55
CA ALA A 10 -12.93 -37.23 36.91
C ALA A 10 -11.76 -36.43 36.30
N VAL A 11 -10.56 -37.01 36.27
CA VAL A 11 -9.38 -36.37 35.64
C VAL A 11 -9.53 -36.30 34.12
N ALA A 12 -10.05 -37.36 33.48
CA ALA A 12 -10.28 -37.38 32.04
C ALA A 12 -11.35 -36.35 31.61
N VAL A 13 -12.41 -36.17 32.40
CA VAL A 13 -13.47 -35.17 32.15
C VAL A 13 -12.94 -33.75 32.35
N ALA A 14 -12.15 -33.50 33.39
CA ALA A 14 -11.53 -32.20 33.61
C ALA A 14 -10.57 -31.80 32.47
N PHE A 15 -9.78 -32.76 31.95
CA PHE A 15 -8.90 -32.53 30.80
C PHE A 15 -9.70 -32.28 29.51
N ALA A 16 -10.78 -33.03 29.28
CA ALA A 16 -11.64 -32.83 28.12
C ALA A 16 -12.33 -31.45 28.13
N VAL A 17 -12.75 -30.96 29.30
CA VAL A 17 -13.34 -29.61 29.45
C VAL A 17 -12.30 -28.52 29.19
N ILE A 18 -11.06 -28.68 29.67
CA ILE A 18 -9.98 -27.71 29.40
C ILE A 18 -9.63 -27.70 27.90
N VAL A 19 -9.55 -28.86 27.26
CA VAL A 19 -9.27 -28.96 25.80
C VAL A 19 -10.44 -28.40 24.98
N PHE A 20 -11.70 -28.59 25.39
CA PHE A 20 -12.86 -28.03 24.70
C PHE A 20 -13.01 -26.51 24.93
N CYS A 21 -12.65 -26.00 26.11
CA CYS A 21 -12.60 -24.56 26.39
C CYS A 21 -11.41 -23.86 25.72
N CYS A 22 -10.31 -24.56 25.44
CA CYS A 22 -9.16 -24.01 24.70
C CYS A 22 -9.19 -24.26 23.19
N GLY A 23 -10.04 -25.18 22.69
CA GLY A 23 -10.09 -25.62 21.30
C GLY A 23 -10.86 -24.71 20.33
N SER A 24 -11.55 -23.69 20.81
CA SER A 24 -12.30 -22.74 19.95
C SER A 24 -11.54 -21.44 19.67
N ARG A 25 -10.21 -21.48 19.58
CA ARG A 25 -9.47 -20.36 18.98
C ARG A 25 -9.70 -20.42 17.47
N ARG A 26 -10.61 -19.57 16.98
CA ARG A 26 -10.88 -19.32 15.56
C ARG A 26 -9.57 -18.97 14.84
N LEU A 27 -8.87 -19.96 14.32
CA LEU A 27 -7.57 -19.76 13.65
C LEU A 27 -7.67 -19.73 12.12
N ASN A 28 -8.82 -20.08 11.53
CA ASN A 28 -8.98 -20.10 10.07
C ASN A 28 -9.80 -18.93 9.51
N SER A 29 -10.63 -18.24 10.31
CA SER A 29 -11.43 -17.11 9.81
C SER A 29 -10.69 -15.77 9.82
N GLN A 30 -9.58 -15.67 10.56
CA GLN A 30 -8.81 -14.43 10.65
C GLN A 30 -8.01 -14.19 9.37
N ALA A 31 -7.37 -15.23 8.82
CA ALA A 31 -6.65 -15.10 7.55
C ALA A 31 -7.57 -14.70 6.40
N GLU A 32 -8.71 -15.37 6.20
CA GLU A 32 -9.63 -15.05 5.10
C GLU A 32 -10.23 -13.64 5.23
N ALA A 33 -10.60 -13.22 6.44
CA ALA A 33 -11.07 -11.85 6.69
C ALA A 33 -9.98 -10.81 6.41
N ASP A 34 -8.73 -11.08 6.80
CA ASP A 34 -7.59 -10.20 6.51
C ASP A 34 -7.39 -10.03 5.00
N TRP A 35 -7.44 -11.13 4.24
CA TRP A 35 -7.30 -11.11 2.78
C TRP A 35 -8.45 -10.33 2.13
N ALA A 36 -9.69 -10.61 2.52
CA ALA A 36 -10.87 -9.95 2.00
C ALA A 36 -10.85 -8.44 2.27
N TRP A 37 -10.48 -8.05 3.49
CA TRP A 37 -10.33 -6.64 3.87
C TRP A 37 -9.22 -5.96 3.08
N THR A 38 -8.05 -6.60 2.96
CA THR A 38 -6.89 -6.03 2.27
C THR A 38 -7.20 -5.82 0.79
N ASN A 39 -7.77 -6.82 0.13
CA ASN A 39 -8.20 -6.73 -1.28
C ASN A 39 -9.20 -5.59 -1.50
N LYS A 40 -10.10 -5.36 -0.54
CA LYS A 40 -11.09 -4.28 -0.61
C LYS A 40 -10.44 -2.89 -0.48
N GLN A 41 -9.45 -2.73 0.40
CA GLN A 41 -8.81 -1.43 0.66
C GLN A 41 -7.69 -1.09 -0.33
N PHE A 42 -7.05 -2.10 -0.91
CA PHE A 42 -5.84 -1.93 -1.71
C PHE A 42 -6.01 -0.99 -2.91
N GLY A 43 -7.04 -1.19 -3.74
CA GLY A 43 -7.32 -0.36 -4.91
C GLY A 43 -7.52 1.13 -4.58
N PRO A 44 -8.49 1.48 -3.70
CA PRO A 44 -8.74 2.87 -3.30
C PRO A 44 -7.51 3.57 -2.70
N ILE A 45 -6.70 2.83 -1.93
CA ILE A 45 -5.47 3.36 -1.33
C ILE A 45 -4.42 3.63 -2.41
N LEU A 46 -4.25 2.71 -3.37
CA LEU A 46 -3.37 2.95 -4.51
C LEU A 46 -3.80 4.15 -5.34
N ASP A 47 -5.10 4.30 -5.61
CA ASP A 47 -5.61 5.42 -6.42
C ASP A 47 -5.45 6.76 -5.72
N THR A 48 -5.43 6.77 -4.39
CA THR A 48 -5.18 8.00 -3.63
C THR A 48 -3.68 8.32 -3.53
N LEU A 49 -2.87 7.32 -3.19
CA LEU A 49 -1.44 7.51 -2.91
C LEU A 49 -0.58 7.60 -4.18
N MET A 50 -1.03 6.94 -5.25
CA MET A 50 -0.34 6.82 -6.53
C MET A 50 -1.34 7.02 -7.69
N PRO A 51 -1.93 8.22 -7.82
CA PRO A 51 -3.03 8.47 -8.75
C PRO A 51 -2.55 8.43 -10.21
N LEU A 52 -3.16 7.60 -11.05
CA LEU A 52 -2.87 7.59 -12.49
C LEU A 52 -3.40 8.84 -13.21
N GLU A 53 -4.45 9.46 -12.67
CA GLU A 53 -5.08 10.66 -13.19
C GLU A 53 -5.00 11.79 -12.15
N ARG A 54 -4.65 13.00 -12.59
CA ARG A 54 -4.66 14.21 -11.76
C ARG A 54 -5.61 15.23 -12.35
N SER A 55 -6.37 15.91 -11.50
CA SER A 55 -7.23 17.01 -11.92
C SER A 55 -6.36 18.21 -12.29
N GLY A 56 -6.22 18.44 -13.59
CA GLY A 56 -5.45 19.56 -14.14
C GLY A 56 -3.98 19.23 -14.38
N GLY A 57 -3.42 19.81 -15.44
CA GLY A 57 -2.09 19.48 -15.93
C GLY A 57 -2.12 18.56 -17.15
N VAL A 58 -0.94 18.26 -17.68
CA VAL A 58 -0.76 17.29 -18.77
C VAL A 58 0.39 16.39 -18.38
N TYR A 59 0.14 15.08 -18.28
CA TYR A 59 1.11 14.12 -17.78
C TYR A 59 1.15 12.82 -18.55
N VAL A 60 2.30 12.17 -18.46
CA VAL A 60 2.47 10.74 -18.65
C VAL A 60 2.60 10.12 -17.26
N SER A 61 1.71 9.20 -16.93
CA SER A 61 1.70 8.48 -15.65
C SER A 61 1.96 6.99 -15.87
N TYR A 62 2.59 6.38 -14.88
CA TYR A 62 2.84 4.95 -14.85
C TYR A 62 2.75 4.47 -13.40
N ARG A 63 2.12 3.31 -13.20
CA ARG A 63 2.05 2.62 -11.92
C ARG A 63 2.29 1.14 -12.15
N ALA A 64 3.28 0.59 -11.46
CA ALA A 64 3.48 -0.84 -11.36
C ALA A 64 2.92 -1.32 -10.03
N ASN A 65 2.12 -2.37 -10.11
CA ASN A 65 1.75 -3.16 -8.95
C ASN A 65 2.85 -4.19 -8.70
N ARG A 66 2.95 -4.68 -7.46
CA ARG A 66 3.82 -5.80 -7.12
C ARG A 66 3.47 -6.97 -8.05
N ASP A 67 4.43 -7.37 -8.87
CA ASP A 67 4.36 -8.66 -9.55
C ASP A 67 5.12 -9.69 -8.71
N TYR A 68 4.80 -10.97 -8.88
CA TYR A 68 5.50 -12.05 -8.19
C TYR A 68 6.85 -12.39 -8.86
N VAL A 69 7.27 -11.60 -9.85
CA VAL A 69 8.43 -11.88 -10.72
C VAL A 69 9.61 -10.99 -10.32
N THR A 70 9.35 -9.73 -9.98
CA THR A 70 10.32 -8.74 -9.56
C THR A 70 10.19 -8.53 -8.05
N SER A 71 11.31 -8.42 -7.35
CA SER A 71 11.33 -8.08 -5.92
C SER A 71 11.11 -6.58 -5.67
N ILE A 72 10.51 -5.88 -6.64
CA ILE A 72 10.31 -4.44 -6.59
C ILE A 72 8.90 -4.20 -6.03
N PRO A 73 8.76 -3.46 -4.91
CA PRO A 73 7.45 -3.13 -4.35
C PRO A 73 6.72 -2.13 -5.27
N GLU A 74 5.44 -1.87 -4.99
CA GLU A 74 4.63 -0.97 -5.83
C GLU A 74 5.33 0.38 -6.01
N TYR A 75 5.43 0.82 -7.27
CA TYR A 75 6.02 2.10 -7.59
C TYR A 75 5.19 2.84 -8.64
N TYR A 76 5.36 4.14 -8.61
CA TYR A 76 4.59 5.07 -9.41
C TYR A 76 5.48 6.22 -9.81
N PHE A 77 5.32 6.66 -11.05
CA PHE A 77 5.82 7.94 -11.46
C PHE A 77 4.83 8.67 -12.35
N ILE A 78 4.88 10.00 -12.28
CA ILE A 78 4.18 10.89 -13.18
C ILE A 78 5.13 11.98 -13.63
N ILE A 79 5.15 12.26 -14.92
CA ILE A 79 6.00 13.29 -15.53
C ILE A 79 5.12 14.17 -16.39
N GLY A 80 5.19 15.48 -16.21
CA GLY A 80 4.34 16.38 -16.98
C GLY A 80 4.44 17.83 -16.53
N ARG A 81 3.43 18.62 -16.91
CA ARG A 81 3.31 20.03 -16.53
C ARG A 81 2.15 20.20 -15.58
N GLU A 82 2.44 20.74 -14.42
CA GLU A 82 1.44 21.03 -13.40
C GLU A 82 0.64 22.30 -13.72
N PRO A 83 -0.61 22.42 -13.24
CA PRO A 83 -1.33 23.69 -13.23
C PRO A 83 -0.53 24.77 -12.53
N ASN A 84 -0.62 26.00 -13.02
CA ASN A 84 -0.04 27.15 -12.32
C ASN A 84 -0.80 27.41 -11.00
N GLU A 85 -0.09 27.85 -9.96
CA GLU A 85 -0.65 28.18 -8.64
C GLU A 85 -1.79 29.21 -8.70
N ASN A 86 -1.75 30.10 -9.71
CA ASN A 86 -2.79 31.12 -9.94
C ASN A 86 -4.04 30.58 -10.65
N GLY A 87 -4.13 29.27 -10.91
CA GLY A 87 -5.30 28.60 -11.52
C GLY A 87 -5.43 28.78 -13.04
N TYR A 88 -4.65 29.67 -13.65
CA TYR A 88 -4.65 29.89 -15.10
C TYR A 88 -3.40 29.30 -15.76
N GLY A 89 -3.62 28.34 -16.67
CA GLY A 89 -2.56 27.74 -17.49
C GLY A 89 -1.69 26.72 -16.76
N LEU A 90 -0.60 26.32 -17.41
CA LEU A 90 0.35 25.33 -16.92
C LEU A 90 1.67 26.00 -16.54
N HIS A 91 2.41 25.41 -15.61
CA HIS A 91 3.79 25.79 -15.37
C HIS A 91 4.67 25.63 -16.62
N PRO A 92 5.67 26.49 -16.82
CA PRO A 92 6.53 26.46 -18.01
C PRO A 92 7.58 25.33 -17.96
N TYR A 93 7.76 24.71 -16.80
CA TYR A 93 8.73 23.64 -16.56
C TYR A 93 8.03 22.28 -16.41
N LEU A 94 8.78 21.21 -16.68
CA LEU A 94 8.37 19.85 -16.35
C LEU A 94 8.63 19.52 -14.89
N SER A 95 7.70 18.78 -14.29
CA SER A 95 7.85 18.09 -13.02
C SER A 95 7.83 16.58 -13.21
N ALA A 96 8.45 15.87 -12.29
CA ALA A 96 8.41 14.42 -12.17
C ALA A 96 8.21 14.06 -10.71
N HIS A 97 7.16 13.30 -10.40
CA HIS A 97 6.86 12.83 -9.05
C HIS A 97 7.02 11.33 -9.03
N VAL A 98 7.86 10.82 -8.14
CA VAL A 98 8.15 9.40 -7.98
C VAL A 98 7.73 8.97 -6.59
N ARG A 99 7.03 7.85 -6.50
CA ARG A 99 6.61 7.22 -5.24
C ARG A 99 6.95 5.74 -5.30
N VAL A 100 7.49 5.20 -4.22
CA VAL A 100 7.82 3.78 -4.09
C VAL A 100 7.36 3.31 -2.72
N ALA A 101 6.74 2.15 -2.63
CA ALA A 101 6.37 1.55 -1.36
C ALA A 101 7.59 1.08 -0.57
N GLU A 102 7.67 1.42 0.72
CA GLU A 102 8.81 1.11 1.57
C GLU A 102 8.36 0.88 3.03
N PRO A 103 8.92 -0.08 3.78
CA PRO A 103 9.97 -1.05 3.39
C PRO A 103 9.45 -2.28 2.65
N VAL A 104 8.13 -2.49 2.65
CA VAL A 104 7.47 -3.62 1.99
C VAL A 104 6.33 -3.11 1.12
N SER A 105 5.71 -4.03 0.37
CA SER A 105 4.63 -3.67 -0.55
C SER A 105 3.45 -3.03 0.19
N ILE A 106 2.71 -2.13 -0.46
CA ILE A 106 1.50 -1.50 0.12
C ILE A 106 0.54 -2.59 0.59
N TYR A 107 0.42 -3.68 -0.19
CA TYR A 107 -0.40 -4.82 0.19
C TYR A 107 -0.01 -5.40 1.57
N ASP A 108 1.27 -5.68 1.78
CA ASP A 108 1.76 -6.26 3.03
C ASP A 108 1.62 -5.27 4.21
N GLN A 109 1.82 -3.97 3.94
CA GLN A 109 1.58 -2.92 4.93
C GLN A 109 0.11 -2.88 5.35
N LEU A 110 -0.83 -3.01 4.41
CA LEU A 110 -2.26 -3.04 4.70
C LEU A 110 -2.66 -4.27 5.51
N MET A 111 -2.11 -5.45 5.19
CA MET A 111 -2.32 -6.64 6.00
C MET A 111 -1.83 -6.42 7.44
N ALA A 112 -0.65 -5.82 7.62
CA ALA A 112 -0.12 -5.52 8.95
C ALA A 112 -1.01 -4.53 9.70
N ILE A 113 -1.44 -3.44 9.04
CA ILE A 113 -2.35 -2.43 9.61
C ILE A 113 -3.66 -3.08 10.08
N HIS A 114 -4.26 -3.96 9.28
CA HIS A 114 -5.50 -4.64 9.65
C HIS A 114 -5.32 -5.59 10.83
N ARG A 115 -4.21 -6.31 10.88
CA ARG A 115 -3.92 -7.23 12.00
C ARG A 115 -3.67 -6.48 13.30
N GLU A 116 -3.05 -5.32 13.24
CA GLU A 116 -2.85 -4.44 14.39
C GLU A 116 -4.18 -3.84 14.87
N GLU A 117 -5.07 -3.46 13.95
CA GLU A 117 -6.34 -2.81 14.27
C GLU A 117 -7.48 -3.25 13.31
N PRO A 118 -8.14 -4.39 13.58
CA PRO A 118 -9.16 -4.93 12.68
C PRO A 118 -10.42 -4.04 12.53
N ALA A 119 -10.65 -3.18 13.53
CA ALA A 119 -11.78 -2.26 13.56
C ALA A 119 -11.55 -1.00 12.71
N ALA A 120 -10.32 -0.74 12.24
CA ALA A 120 -10.02 0.41 11.41
C ALA A 120 -10.72 0.28 10.05
N GLN A 121 -11.66 1.19 9.78
CA GLN A 121 -12.40 1.28 8.51
C GLN A 121 -12.19 2.63 7.81
N ASP A 122 -11.65 3.65 8.49
CA ASP A 122 -11.41 4.95 7.90
C ASP A 122 -10.19 4.92 6.98
N THR A 123 -10.44 4.97 5.67
CA THR A 123 -9.40 4.94 4.64
C THR A 123 -8.40 6.09 4.79
N THR A 124 -8.81 7.27 5.30
CA THR A 124 -7.90 8.41 5.49
C THR A 124 -6.85 8.11 6.56
N SER A 125 -7.27 7.55 7.70
CA SER A 125 -6.35 7.11 8.76
C SER A 125 -5.41 6.01 8.28
N ILE A 126 -5.91 5.06 7.48
CA ILE A 126 -5.13 3.95 6.93
C ILE A 126 -4.07 4.47 5.95
N GLN A 127 -4.44 5.38 5.05
CA GLN A 127 -3.52 6.00 4.09
C GLN A 127 -2.33 6.66 4.78
N LYS A 128 -2.56 7.36 5.89
CA LYS A 128 -1.48 8.00 6.67
C LYS A 128 -0.50 7.02 7.31
N ARG A 129 -0.91 5.76 7.50
CA ARG A 129 -0.06 4.70 8.06
C ARG A 129 0.75 3.97 6.97
N VAL A 130 0.31 4.04 5.71
CA VAL A 130 1.07 3.49 4.58
C VAL A 130 2.30 4.35 4.35
N LYS A 131 3.46 3.70 4.28
CA LYS A 131 4.76 4.33 4.13
C LYS A 131 5.22 4.23 2.68
N LEU A 132 5.62 5.38 2.15
CA LEU A 132 6.16 5.53 0.81
C LEU A 132 7.43 6.35 0.85
N GLN A 133 8.42 5.94 0.08
CA GLN A 133 9.48 6.83 -0.35
C GLN A 133 8.93 7.78 -1.41
N SER A 134 9.22 9.07 -1.27
CA SER A 134 8.72 10.10 -2.17
C SER A 134 9.86 10.99 -2.66
N ALA A 135 9.89 11.24 -3.96
CA ALA A 135 10.82 12.19 -4.56
C ALA A 135 10.09 13.05 -5.61
N ASP A 136 10.28 14.36 -5.53
CA ASP A 136 9.68 15.33 -6.44
C ASP A 136 10.78 16.13 -7.14
N PHE A 137 10.82 16.02 -8.46
CA PHE A 137 11.82 16.62 -9.30
C PHE A 137 11.18 17.64 -10.24
N THR A 138 11.92 18.70 -10.54
CA THR A 138 11.59 19.73 -11.52
C THR A 138 12.85 20.07 -12.30
N GLU A 139 12.71 20.76 -13.44
CA GLU A 139 13.87 21.32 -14.16
C GLU A 139 14.74 22.22 -13.26
N MET A 140 14.17 22.77 -12.19
CA MET A 140 14.86 23.68 -11.27
C MET A 140 15.71 22.93 -10.24
N ASN A 141 15.26 21.76 -9.77
CA ASN A 141 15.92 21.01 -8.70
C ASN A 141 16.66 19.74 -9.17
N CYS A 142 16.51 19.36 -10.44
CA CYS A 142 17.15 18.17 -11.02
C CYS A 142 17.93 18.52 -12.30
N PRO A 143 19.26 18.71 -12.20
CA PRO A 143 20.10 19.08 -13.34
C PRO A 143 20.03 18.08 -14.50
N ALA A 144 19.84 16.80 -14.21
CA ALA A 144 19.70 15.77 -15.24
C ALA A 144 18.47 16.00 -16.13
N ILE A 145 17.32 16.34 -15.53
CA ILE A 145 16.08 16.64 -16.27
C ILE A 145 16.28 17.90 -17.13
N LYS A 146 16.83 18.97 -16.53
CA LYS A 146 17.14 20.23 -17.24
C LYS A 146 18.01 19.97 -18.47
N ASN A 147 19.10 19.22 -18.31
CA ASN A 147 20.03 18.91 -19.40
C ASN A 147 19.36 18.15 -20.55
N GLN A 148 18.45 17.21 -20.26
CA GLN A 148 17.73 16.48 -21.31
C GLN A 148 16.73 17.39 -22.04
N MET A 149 16.08 18.31 -21.32
CA MET A 149 15.14 19.26 -21.92
C MET A 149 15.81 20.31 -22.80
N GLU A 150 16.98 20.81 -22.38
CA GLU A 150 17.78 21.70 -23.23
C GLU A 150 18.23 21.01 -24.53
N LYS A 151 18.55 19.71 -24.47
CA LYS A 151 18.85 18.92 -25.68
C LYS A 151 17.63 18.80 -26.59
N LEU A 152 16.45 18.51 -26.03
CA LEU A 152 15.21 18.38 -26.81
C LEU A 152 14.85 19.69 -27.51
N LYS A 153 14.94 20.83 -26.82
CA LYS A 153 14.66 22.16 -27.41
C LYS A 153 15.56 22.48 -28.60
N LYS A 154 16.82 22.03 -28.58
CA LYS A 154 17.76 22.21 -29.70
C LYS A 154 17.41 21.35 -30.91
N LEU A 155 16.70 20.23 -30.73
CA LEU A 155 16.28 19.34 -31.81
C LEU A 155 15.05 19.86 -32.56
N THR A 156 14.14 20.56 -31.88
CA THR A 156 12.91 21.13 -32.48
C THR A 156 13.08 22.52 -33.08
N ALA A 157 14.23 23.18 -32.89
CA ALA A 157 14.54 24.50 -33.44
C ALA A 157 15.09 24.45 -34.90
N LYS A 158 14.81 23.38 -35.64
CA LYS A 158 15.27 23.14 -37.01
C LYS A 158 14.08 22.91 -37.93
#